data_AF-X1TUL5-F1
#
_entry.id   AF-X1TUL5-F1
#
_cell.length_a   1.000
_cell.length_b   1.000
_cell.length_c   1.000
_cell.angle_alpha   90.00
_cell.angle_beta   90.00
_cell.angle_gamma   90.00
#
_symmetry.space_group_name_H-M   'P 1'
#
loop_
_entity.id
_entity.type
_entity.pdbx_description
1 polymer ?
#
loop_
_entity_poly.entity_id
_entity_poly.type
_entity_poly.pdbx_seq_one_letter_code
_entity_poly.pdbx_strand_id
1 'polypeptide(L)'
;MCTVSFIPSNNSIFLTSNRDEKQWRKDALAPDIYEYESGKILFPKDADAGGTWIAAHENGNAIVFLNGGFEAHISTPPYRKSRGIILL
;
A
#
# COMPACT_ATOMS: atom_id res chain seq x y z
N MET A 1 -5.29 10.88 6.11
CA MET A 1 -6.34 10.04 5.51
C MET A 1 -5.72 9.31 4.32
N CYS A 2 -6.31 8.25 3.79
CA CYS A 2 -5.83 7.70 2.51
C CYS A 2 -6.96 7.85 1.49
N THR A 3 -6.62 8.18 0.26
CA THR A 3 -7.58 8.27 -0.84
C THR A 3 -7.19 7.26 -1.91
N VAL A 4 -8.17 6.50 -2.38
CA VAL A 4 -8.02 5.63 -3.55
C VAL A 4 -8.88 6.18 -4.68
N SER A 5 -8.37 6.13 -5.90
CA SER A 5 -9.18 6.33 -7.10
C SER A 5 -9.12 5.08 -7.95
N PHE A 6 -10.29 4.57 -8.32
CA PHE A 6 -10.47 3.44 -9.20
C PHE A 6 -11.28 3.90 -10.40
N ILE A 7 -10.66 3.86 -11.58
CA ILE A 7 -11.29 4.31 -12.82
C ILE A 7 -11.26 3.14 -13.81
N PRO A 8 -12.41 2.49 -14.08
CA PRO A 8 -12.47 1.49 -15.13
C PRO A 8 -12.30 2.15 -16.50
N SER A 9 -11.53 1.53 -17.40
CA SER A 9 -11.28 2.03 -18.75
C SER A 9 -11.17 0.88 -19.74
N ASN A 10 -12.28 0.56 -20.40
CA ASN A 10 -12.42 -0.59 -21.31
C ASN A 10 -11.88 -1.89 -20.66
N ASN A 11 -10.85 -2.49 -21.24
CA ASN A 11 -10.18 -3.70 -20.75
C ASN A 11 -9.06 -3.42 -19.73
N SER A 12 -9.03 -2.22 -19.15
CA SER A 12 -8.00 -1.78 -18.21
C SER A 12 -8.61 -1.02 -17.03
N ILE A 13 -7.81 -0.80 -16.00
CA ILE A 13 -8.16 0.03 -14.84
C ILE A 13 -7.03 1.00 -14.56
N PHE A 14 -7.38 2.20 -14.10
CA PHE A 14 -6.44 3.08 -13.41
C PHE A 14 -6.70 2.97 -11.91
N LEU A 15 -5.66 2.58 -11.19
CA LEU A 15 -5.67 2.45 -9.74
C LEU A 15 -4.61 3.38 -9.17
N THR A 16 -5.01 4.39 -8.43
CA THR A 16 -4.09 5.32 -7.76
C THR A 16 -4.39 5.37 -6.27
N SER A 17 -3.37 5.65 -5.47
CA SER A 17 -3.53 5.79 -4.02
C SER A 17 -2.64 6.89 -3.48
N ASN A 18 -3.27 7.85 -2.80
CA ASN A 18 -2.59 8.86 -2.00
C ASN A 18 -2.61 8.39 -0.54
N ARG A 19 -1.42 8.35 0.07
CA ARG A 19 -1.27 8.10 1.50
C ARG A 19 -0.85 9.39 2.18
N ASP A 20 -1.74 9.94 3.01
CA ASP A 20 -1.32 10.99 3.93
C ASP A 20 -0.58 10.34 5.08
N GLU A 21 0.61 10.85 5.36
CA GLU A 21 1.46 10.33 6.41
C GLU A 21 1.95 11.46 7.32
N LYS A 22 2.40 11.10 8.51
CA LYS A 22 2.96 12.06 9.45
C LYS A 22 4.24 12.68 8.88
N GLN A 23 4.37 14.00 8.98
CA GLN A 23 5.50 14.78 8.46
C GLN A 23 6.90 14.32 8.93
N TRP A 24 6.99 13.60 10.05
CA TRP A 24 8.25 13.09 10.61
C TRP A 24 8.65 11.72 10.07
N ARG A 25 7.81 11.08 9.26
CA ARG A 25 8.21 9.86 8.56
C ARG A 25 9.09 10.23 7.38
N LYS A 26 10.01 9.33 7.06
CA LYS A 26 10.82 9.42 5.85
C LYS A 26 9.92 9.29 4.63
N ASP A 27 10.34 9.96 3.56
CA ASP A 27 9.76 9.77 2.24
C ASP A 27 9.82 8.29 1.85
N ALA A 28 8.75 7.83 1.21
CA ALA A 28 8.70 6.47 0.71
C ALA A 28 9.68 6.30 -0.46
N LEU A 29 10.20 5.09 -0.60
CA LEU A 29 10.94 4.72 -1.80
C LEU A 29 9.97 4.68 -2.98
N ALA A 30 10.45 5.15 -4.14
CA ALA A 30 9.69 5.11 -5.37
C ALA A 30 9.24 3.67 -5.70
N PRO A 31 8.14 3.51 -6.46
CA PRO A 31 7.70 2.20 -6.91
C PRO A 31 8.82 1.44 -7.61
N ASP A 32 9.06 0.21 -7.18
CA ASP A 32 10.02 -0.72 -7.79
C ASP A 32 9.47 -2.15 -7.73
N ILE A 33 10.10 -3.05 -8.48
CA ILE A 33 9.76 -4.47 -8.53
C ILE A 33 10.62 -5.21 -7.52
N TYR A 34 9.97 -5.94 -6.61
CA TYR A 34 10.63 -6.76 -5.60
C TYR A 34 10.27 -8.23 -5.80
N GLU A 35 11.25 -9.12 -5.62
CA GLU A 35 11.04 -10.57 -5.69
C GLU A 35 10.60 -11.13 -4.34
N TYR A 36 9.51 -11.90 -4.36
CA TYR A 36 8.98 -12.66 -3.24
C TYR A 36 8.78 -14.12 -3.66
N GLU A 37 8.59 -15.03 -2.69
CA GLU A 37 8.31 -16.44 -2.97
C GLU A 37 7.04 -16.64 -3.82
N SER A 38 6.07 -15.72 -3.70
CA SER A 38 4.82 -15.73 -4.49
C SER A 38 4.98 -15.21 -5.91
N GLY A 39 6.06 -14.47 -6.19
CA GLY A 39 6.32 -13.83 -7.48
C GLY A 39 6.81 -12.39 -7.34
N LYS A 40 6.78 -11.66 -8.45
CA LYS A 40 7.19 -10.25 -8.53
C LYS A 40 6.06 -9.31 -8.12
N ILE A 41 6.37 -8.38 -7.22
CA ILE A 41 5.43 -7.40 -6.70
C ILE A 41 5.97 -5.98 -6.95
N LEU A 42 5.17 -5.14 -7.60
CA LEU A 42 5.42 -3.71 -7.83
C LEU A 42 4.75 -2.86 -6.75
N PHE A 43 5.52 -2.07 -6.00
CA PHE A 43 4.98 -1.16 -4.98
C PHE A 43 5.99 -0.07 -4.54
N PRO A 44 5.51 1.10 -4.07
CA PRO A 44 6.32 2.03 -3.29
C PRO A 44 6.53 1.51 -1.86
N LYS A 45 7.71 1.69 -1.29
CA LYS A 45 8.04 1.11 0.02
C LYS A 45 8.10 2.17 1.12
N ASP A 46 7.40 1.95 2.22
CA ASP A 46 7.55 2.77 3.43
C ASP A 46 8.98 2.62 3.98
N ALA A 47 9.76 3.70 3.98
CA ALA A 47 11.17 3.68 4.34
C ALA A 47 11.44 3.44 5.84
N ASP A 48 10.43 3.61 6.70
CA ASP A 48 10.57 3.46 8.16
C ASP A 48 10.00 2.11 8.65
N ALA A 49 8.92 1.62 8.03
CA ALA A 49 8.19 0.42 8.45
C ALA A 49 8.30 -0.77 7.47
N GLY A 50 8.85 -0.55 6.28
CA GLY A 50 9.15 -1.60 5.29
C GLY A 50 7.95 -2.18 4.53
N GLY A 51 6.71 -1.79 4.87
CA GLY A 51 5.48 -2.22 4.18
C GLY A 51 5.10 -1.30 3.00
N THR A 52 3.88 -1.51 2.48
CA THR A 52 3.27 -0.65 1.46
C THR A 52 1.78 -0.41 1.72
N TRP A 53 1.19 0.57 1.03
CA TRP A 53 -0.26 0.83 1.01
C TRP A 53 -0.90 0.53 -0.35
N ILE A 54 -0.10 0.19 -1.36
CA ILE A 54 -0.55 -0.19 -2.70
C ILE A 54 0.45 -1.17 -3.30
N ALA A 55 -0.02 -2.26 -3.90
CA ALA A 55 0.83 -3.25 -4.54
C ALA A 55 0.13 -3.89 -5.75
N ALA A 56 0.92 -4.26 -6.76
CA ALA A 56 0.48 -5.04 -7.90
C ALA A 56 1.38 -6.27 -8.07
N HIS A 57 0.77 -7.44 -8.22
CA HIS A 57 1.46 -8.70 -8.47
C HIS A 57 1.49 -8.98 -9.97
N GLU A 58 2.53 -9.66 -10.44
CA GLU A 58 2.67 -10.05 -11.86
C GLU A 58 1.54 -10.95 -12.40
N ASN A 59 0.67 -11.48 -11.53
CA ASN A 59 -0.48 -12.31 -11.93
C ASN A 59 -1.72 -11.45 -12.28
N GLY A 60 -1.59 -10.13 -12.26
CA GLY A 60 -2.67 -9.18 -12.57
C GLY A 60 -3.47 -8.70 -11.35
N ASN A 61 -3.24 -9.25 -10.15
CA ASN A 61 -3.90 -8.77 -8.93
C ASN A 61 -3.26 -7.47 -8.42
N ALA A 62 -4.10 -6.54 -7.97
CA ALA A 62 -3.67 -5.33 -7.28
C ALA A 62 -4.45 -5.14 -5.98
N ILE A 63 -3.77 -4.67 -4.93
CA ILE A 63 -4.33 -4.46 -3.59
C ILE A 63 -4.00 -3.04 -3.14
N VAL A 64 -4.98 -2.38 -2.51
CA VAL A 64 -4.80 -1.08 -1.83
C VAL A 64 -5.22 -1.23 -0.38
N PHE A 65 -4.38 -0.73 0.53
CA PHE A 65 -4.63 -0.74 1.96
C PHE A 65 -5.21 0.61 2.42
N LEU A 66 -6.40 0.58 3.00
CA LEU A 66 -7.08 1.76 3.54
C LEU A 66 -7.24 1.62 5.05
N ASN A 67 -6.98 2.72 5.77
CA ASN A 67 -7.09 2.78 7.22
C ASN A 67 -8.53 3.10 7.65
N GLY A 68 -9.37 2.07 7.79
CA GLY A 68 -10.71 2.24 8.34
C GLY A 68 -11.68 2.89 7.35
N GLY A 69 -12.23 2.07 6.43
CA GLY A 69 -12.99 2.54 5.27
C GLY A 69 -14.23 3.37 5.61
N PHE A 70 -14.96 3.01 6.67
CA PHE A 70 -16.13 3.78 7.15
C PHE A 70 -15.87 4.43 8.51
N GLU A 71 -15.18 3.71 9.39
CA GLU A 71 -14.79 4.19 10.72
C GLU A 71 -13.28 4.09 10.89
N ALA A 72 -12.70 5.11 11.52
CA ALA A 72 -11.27 5.15 11.77
C ALA A 72 -10.84 4.01 12.71
N HIS A 73 -9.76 3.31 12.34
CA HIS A 73 -9.15 2.29 13.18
C HIS A 73 -8.67 2.88 14.51
N ILE A 74 -9.11 2.32 15.64
CA ILE A 74 -8.66 2.72 16.98
C ILE A 74 -7.34 2.01 17.28
N SER A 75 -6.27 2.79 17.42
CA SER A 75 -4.92 2.27 17.69
C SER A 75 -4.78 1.77 19.13
N THR A 76 -4.31 0.54 19.29
CA THR A 76 -4.05 -0.16 20.55
C THR A 76 -2.58 -0.62 20.64
N PRO A 77 -1.64 0.31 20.91
CA PRO A 77 -0.22 -0.02 21.00
C PRO A 77 0.09 -0.93 22.21
N PRO A 78 1.20 -1.71 22.17
CA PRO A 78 2.23 -1.71 21.14
C PRO A 78 1.96 -2.70 19.98
N TYR A 79 2.22 -2.26 18.75
CA TYR A 79 2.20 -3.15 17.58
C TYR A 79 3.61 -3.61 17.22
N ARG A 80 3.78 -4.91 16.95
CA ARG A 80 5.09 -5.51 16.58
C ARG A 80 5.48 -5.29 15.12
N LYS A 81 4.50 -5.13 14.24
CA LYS A 81 4.70 -5.04 12.79
C LYS A 81 3.76 -3.98 12.20
N SER A 82 4.20 -3.39 11.09
CA SER A 82 3.35 -2.52 10.28
C SER A 82 2.25 -3.31 9.57
N ARG A 83 1.05 -2.74 9.48
CA ARG A 83 -0.07 -3.32 8.74
C ARG A 83 0.19 -3.36 7.23
N GLY A 84 1.00 -2.44 6.71
CA GLY A 84 1.37 -2.42 5.29
C GLY A 84 2.21 -3.62 4.84
N ILE A 85 2.67 -4.45 5.78
CA ILE A 85 3.34 -5.72 5.46
C ILE A 85 2.32 -6.78 5.00
N ILE A 86 1.02 -6.63 5.28
CA ILE A 86 0.00 -7.62 4.88
C ILE A 86 -0.16 -7.76 3.35
N LEU A 87 0.38 -6.79 2.59
CA LEU A 87 0.36 -6.76 1.13
C LEU A 87 1.57 -7.48 0.51
N LEU A 88 2.54 -7.88 1.33
CA LEU A 88 3.85 -8.39 0.92
C LEU A 88 4.04 -9.86 1.29
#